data_AF-A0AAV2ASF6-F1
#
_entry.id   AF-A0AAV2ASF6-F1
#
_cell.length_a   1.000
_cell.length_b   1.000
_cell.length_c   1.000
_cell.angle_alpha   90.00
_cell.angle_beta   90.00
_cell.angle_gamma   90.00
#
_symmetry.space_group_name_H-M   'P 1'
#
loop_
_entity.id
_entity.type
_entity.pdbx_description
1 polymer ?
#
loop_
_entity_poly.entity_id
_entity_poly.type
_entity_poly.pdbx_seq_one_letter_code
_entity_poly.pdbx_strand_id
1 'polypeptide(L)'
;MVLYLIWFLSSFLPATLPSSTSHPPAWVPWVYPISSLALEVKLFLFNGIATHTRKGQNFWDHLSENNVTYIFIPSGDVNELESQNIVPGPNTNLDCLKIIAMSGSPPLPKNYNFLLNKVKKDLFVGSVYGSTELLATFSAINLNIPAYACESQAPALGVDLHCFDSKGNSVVGQRGEMVVTAPTPSFPMYLWGDENNERMREAYFSKYGTGVWCQNDDGYFNPETKGFSIIGRSDNMLKQYGDTMSPDEIYLAIDHIKELKDYICVCQDSVCDDPRNILFVEMKKGCTFTHKIKKSIKQSIQQELSPISVPEVIMEVPGIPRNVNNKRMESLVKKIVMTNTIPEVTNIRNPDCLRYFCDIPEIVNYK
;
A
#
# COMPACT_ATOMS: atom_id res chain seq x y z
N MET A 1 -24.79 -16.67 -9.37
CA MET A 1 -25.21 -15.60 -8.45
C MET A 1 -23.95 -15.13 -7.74
N VAL A 2 -23.47 -13.92 -8.06
CA VAL A 2 -22.19 -13.40 -7.55
C VAL A 2 -22.40 -12.99 -6.10
N LEU A 3 -21.57 -13.52 -5.21
CA LEU A 3 -21.53 -13.16 -3.80
C LEU A 3 -20.24 -12.38 -3.57
N TYR A 4 -20.37 -11.08 -3.26
CA TYR A 4 -19.27 -10.14 -3.05
C TYR A 4 -18.96 -10.06 -1.56
N LEU A 5 -17.73 -10.38 -1.15
CA LEU A 5 -17.30 -10.17 0.23
C LEU A 5 -17.02 -8.67 0.49
N ILE A 6 -17.65 -8.11 1.52
CA ILE A 6 -17.30 -6.84 2.16
C ILE A 6 -16.84 -7.17 3.58
N TRP A 7 -15.69 -6.63 3.96
CA TRP A 7 -15.05 -6.95 5.21
C TRP A 7 -15.32 -5.87 6.28
N PHE A 8 -15.44 -6.24 7.55
CA PHE A 8 -15.80 -5.36 8.67
C PHE A 8 -14.94 -5.64 9.92
N LEU A 9 -14.66 -4.57 10.68
CA LEU A 9 -14.33 -4.67 12.11
C LEU A 9 -14.96 -3.50 12.87
N SER A 10 -15.74 -3.84 13.91
CA SER A 10 -16.18 -2.90 14.95
C SER A 10 -15.06 -2.75 15.98
N SER A 11 -14.63 -1.51 16.18
CA SER A 11 -13.85 -1.07 17.32
C SER A 11 -14.52 -1.46 18.65
N PHE A 12 -14.13 -2.58 19.28
CA PHE A 12 -14.19 -2.84 20.73
C PHE A 12 -13.53 -4.20 21.06
N LEU A 13 -12.20 -4.30 20.93
CA LEU A 13 -11.41 -5.36 21.59
C LEU A 13 -10.08 -4.76 22.09
N PRO A 14 -9.57 -5.20 23.26
CA PRO A 14 -8.44 -4.58 23.94
C PRO A 14 -7.11 -4.73 23.18
N ALA A 15 -6.21 -3.78 23.42
CA ALA A 15 -4.99 -3.45 22.68
C ALA A 15 -3.85 -4.51 22.66
N THR A 16 -4.14 -5.80 22.78
CA THR A 16 -3.13 -6.85 22.99
C THR A 16 -3.00 -7.90 21.88
N LEU A 17 -3.72 -7.78 20.75
CA LEU A 17 -3.56 -8.67 19.60
C LEU A 17 -2.86 -7.96 18.42
N PRO A 18 -1.94 -8.64 17.70
CA PRO A 18 -1.34 -8.10 16.49
C PRO A 18 -2.45 -7.90 15.45
N SER A 19 -2.67 -6.64 15.10
CA SER A 19 -3.79 -6.17 14.29
C SER A 19 -3.56 -6.49 12.82
N SER A 20 -4.33 -7.41 12.24
CA SER A 20 -4.54 -7.46 10.79
C SER A 20 -5.34 -6.22 10.37
N THR A 21 -4.84 -5.51 9.37
CA THR A 21 -5.49 -4.36 8.70
C THR A 21 -6.95 -4.66 8.48
N SER A 22 -7.91 -3.80 8.86
CA SER A 22 -9.37 -4.00 8.69
C SER A 22 -9.95 -2.97 7.71
N HIS A 23 -11.08 -3.26 7.04
CA HIS A 23 -11.91 -2.24 6.39
C HIS A 23 -13.06 -1.83 7.33
N PRO A 24 -12.84 -0.95 8.33
CA PRO A 24 -13.96 -0.35 9.03
C PRO A 24 -14.84 0.42 8.04
N PRO A 25 -16.12 0.68 8.36
CA PRO A 25 -17.04 1.47 7.51
C PRO A 25 -16.52 2.83 7.05
N ALA A 26 -15.42 3.30 7.63
CA ALA A 26 -14.70 4.50 7.25
C ALA A 26 -13.85 4.37 5.96
N TRP A 27 -13.80 3.21 5.30
CA TRP A 27 -12.96 2.95 4.14
C TRP A 27 -13.74 2.84 2.83
N VAL A 28 -13.16 3.34 1.73
CA VAL A 28 -13.79 3.29 0.41
C VAL A 28 -14.08 1.86 -0.09
N PRO A 29 -13.21 0.84 0.10
CA PRO A 29 -13.56 -0.54 -0.22
C PRO A 29 -14.83 -1.07 0.47
N TRP A 30 -15.27 -0.47 1.58
CA TRP A 30 -16.54 -0.80 2.21
C TRP A 30 -17.74 -0.19 1.47
N VAL A 31 -17.58 1.06 1.01
CA VAL A 31 -18.63 1.82 0.29
C VAL A 31 -18.82 1.32 -1.15
N TYR A 32 -17.71 1.06 -1.84
CA TYR A 32 -17.69 0.65 -3.26
C TYR A 32 -18.70 -0.46 -3.63
N PRO A 33 -18.73 -1.61 -2.94
CA PRO A 33 -19.62 -2.73 -3.27
C PRO A 33 -21.10 -2.50 -2.92
N ILE A 34 -21.46 -1.41 -2.24
CA ILE A 34 -22.88 -1.07 -1.99
C ILE A 34 -23.61 -0.86 -3.32
N SER A 35 -22.93 -0.26 -4.31
CA SER A 35 -23.49 -0.06 -5.65
C SER A 35 -23.90 -1.37 -6.33
N SER A 36 -23.23 -2.48 -6.02
CA SER A 36 -23.54 -3.81 -6.55
C SER A 36 -24.91 -4.34 -6.11
N LEU A 37 -25.49 -3.81 -5.04
CA LEU A 37 -26.87 -4.14 -4.63
C LEU A 37 -27.89 -3.76 -5.71
N ALA A 38 -27.63 -2.71 -6.49
CA ALA A 38 -28.48 -2.33 -7.62
C ALA A 38 -28.46 -3.36 -8.75
N LEU A 39 -27.46 -4.24 -8.77
CA LEU A 39 -27.32 -5.37 -9.69
C LEU A 39 -27.79 -6.70 -9.06
N GLU A 40 -28.50 -6.63 -7.93
CA GLU A 40 -28.98 -7.78 -7.15
C GLU A 40 -27.87 -8.74 -6.70
N VAL A 41 -26.63 -8.23 -6.61
CA VAL A 41 -25.49 -8.96 -6.07
C VAL A 41 -25.66 -9.11 -4.57
N LYS A 42 -25.48 -10.34 -4.06
CA LYS A 42 -25.51 -10.58 -2.62
C LYS A 42 -24.17 -10.20 -2.00
N LEU A 43 -24.22 -9.45 -0.92
CA LEU A 43 -23.03 -9.05 -0.18
C LEU A 43 -22.84 -9.99 1.02
N PHE A 44 -21.67 -10.58 1.13
CA PHE A 44 -21.23 -11.30 2.32
C PHE A 44 -20.47 -10.34 3.20
N LEU A 45 -20.98 -10.08 4.41
CA LEU A 45 -20.34 -9.18 5.36
C LEU A 45 -19.57 -10.01 6.38
N PHE A 46 -18.24 -10.04 6.29
CA PHE A 46 -17.42 -10.76 7.24
C PHE A 46 -17.00 -9.84 8.38
N ASN A 47 -17.39 -10.20 9.61
CA ASN A 47 -17.00 -9.49 10.83
C ASN A 47 -16.01 -10.33 11.63
N GLY A 48 -14.71 -10.10 11.41
CA GLY A 48 -13.66 -10.87 12.07
C GLY A 48 -12.26 -10.49 11.60
N ILE A 49 -11.27 -11.17 12.19
CA ILE A 49 -9.85 -11.08 11.81
C ILE A 49 -9.57 -12.28 10.90
N ALA A 50 -9.07 -12.05 9.68
CA ALA A 50 -8.85 -13.13 8.71
C ALA A 50 -7.90 -14.23 9.23
N THR A 51 -6.97 -13.84 10.10
CA THR A 51 -5.98 -14.75 10.68
C THR A 51 -6.45 -15.44 11.95
N HIS A 52 -7.59 -15.04 12.49
CA HIS A 52 -8.13 -15.66 13.70
C HIS A 52 -8.90 -16.93 13.36
N THR A 53 -8.51 -18.04 14.01
CA THR A 53 -9.23 -19.31 13.93
C THR A 53 -10.05 -19.49 15.20
N ARG A 54 -11.36 -19.77 15.05
CA ARG A 54 -12.26 -20.01 16.18
C ARG A 54 -13.01 -21.32 15.99
N LYS A 55 -12.99 -22.17 17.03
CA LYS A 55 -13.63 -23.51 17.00
C LYS A 55 -13.18 -24.37 15.81
N GLY A 56 -11.93 -24.20 15.38
CA GLY A 56 -11.36 -24.93 14.24
C GLY A 56 -11.73 -24.39 12.86
N GLN A 57 -12.55 -23.33 12.77
CA GLN A 57 -12.85 -22.64 11.51
C GLN A 57 -11.96 -21.43 11.32
N ASN A 58 -11.43 -21.27 10.11
CA ASN A 58 -10.65 -20.12 9.69
C ASN A 58 -11.39 -19.30 8.60
N PHE A 59 -10.75 -18.26 8.09
CA PHE A 59 -11.31 -17.38 7.07
C PHE A 59 -11.86 -18.12 5.84
N TRP A 60 -11.15 -19.15 5.36
CA TRP A 60 -11.55 -19.92 4.17
C TRP A 60 -12.81 -20.74 4.38
N ASP A 61 -13.01 -21.29 5.59
CA ASP A 61 -14.22 -22.03 5.96
C ASP A 61 -15.46 -21.14 5.84
N HIS A 62 -15.36 -19.89 6.28
CA HIS A 62 -16.46 -18.93 6.15
C HIS A 62 -16.78 -18.59 4.69
N LEU A 63 -15.79 -18.54 3.80
CA LEU A 63 -16.03 -18.35 2.37
C LEU A 63 -16.75 -19.57 1.76
N SER A 64 -16.33 -20.78 2.17
CA SER A 64 -16.92 -22.05 1.76
C SER A 64 -18.39 -22.15 2.18
N GLU A 65 -18.70 -21.93 3.46
CA GLU A 65 -20.06 -22.02 4.02
C GLU A 65 -21.05 -21.07 3.34
N ASN A 66 -20.57 -19.92 2.87
CA ASN A 66 -21.39 -18.88 2.27
C ASN A 66 -21.36 -18.88 0.74
N ASN A 67 -20.69 -19.84 0.10
CA ASN A 67 -20.55 -19.94 -1.35
C ASN A 67 -20.02 -18.64 -1.99
N VAL A 68 -18.99 -18.03 -1.39
CA VAL A 68 -18.41 -16.78 -1.87
C VAL A 68 -17.76 -16.99 -3.24
N THR A 69 -18.07 -16.11 -4.21
CA THR A 69 -17.58 -16.25 -5.59
C THR A 69 -16.47 -15.26 -5.96
N TYR A 70 -16.52 -14.08 -5.36
CA TYR A 70 -15.58 -12.99 -5.57
C TYR A 70 -15.18 -12.42 -4.22
N ILE A 71 -13.88 -12.27 -3.98
CA ILE A 71 -13.39 -11.51 -2.83
C ILE A 71 -12.48 -10.37 -3.28
N PHE A 72 -12.60 -9.27 -2.56
CA PHE A 72 -11.58 -8.24 -2.49
C PHE A 72 -10.87 -8.40 -1.15
N ILE A 73 -9.54 -8.52 -1.18
CA ILE A 73 -8.72 -8.70 0.03
C ILE A 73 -7.46 -7.84 -0.05
N PRO A 74 -7.10 -7.07 0.99
CA PRO A 74 -5.83 -6.36 1.01
C PRO A 74 -4.64 -7.30 0.84
N SER A 75 -3.65 -6.90 0.04
CA SER A 75 -2.42 -7.70 -0.15
C SER A 75 -1.71 -7.97 1.19
N GLY A 76 -1.80 -7.03 2.13
CA GLY A 76 -1.29 -7.19 3.51
C GLY A 76 -1.95 -8.32 4.30
N ASP A 77 -3.25 -8.55 4.13
CA ASP A 77 -3.93 -9.67 4.79
C ASP A 77 -3.55 -11.01 4.15
N VAL A 78 -3.31 -11.03 2.83
CA VAL A 78 -2.78 -12.21 2.15
C VAL A 78 -1.37 -12.54 2.67
N ASN A 79 -0.52 -11.54 2.89
CA ASN A 79 0.80 -11.75 3.50
C ASN A 79 0.69 -12.38 4.90
N GLU A 80 -0.28 -11.95 5.71
CA GLU A 80 -0.45 -12.48 7.07
C GLU A 80 -1.04 -13.90 7.06
N LEU A 81 -1.99 -14.19 6.17
CA LEU A 81 -2.49 -15.55 5.95
C LEU A 81 -1.37 -16.49 5.49
N GLU A 82 -0.50 -16.01 4.59
CA GLU A 82 0.69 -16.74 4.14
C GLU A 82 1.68 -16.98 5.29
N SER A 83 2.03 -15.94 6.05
CA SER A 83 3.04 -16.02 7.11
C SER A 83 2.63 -16.96 8.25
N GLN A 84 1.34 -17.02 8.56
CA GLN A 84 0.77 -17.94 9.54
C GLN A 84 0.38 -19.29 8.96
N ASN A 85 0.59 -19.51 7.65
CA ASN A 85 0.20 -20.71 6.92
C ASN A 85 -1.28 -21.09 7.12
N ILE A 86 -2.17 -20.09 7.08
CA ILE A 86 -3.62 -20.25 7.20
C ILE A 86 -4.18 -20.59 5.83
N VAL A 87 -4.43 -21.87 5.62
CA VAL A 87 -4.89 -22.46 4.36
C VAL A 87 -6.28 -23.11 4.53
N PRO A 88 -7.01 -23.38 3.43
CA PRO A 88 -8.24 -24.17 3.50
C PRO A 88 -8.01 -25.53 4.17
N GLY A 89 -8.91 -25.91 5.08
CA GLY A 89 -8.89 -27.20 5.74
C GLY A 89 -9.45 -28.33 4.85
N PRO A 90 -9.38 -29.60 5.29
CA PRO A 90 -9.83 -30.75 4.50
C PRO A 90 -11.30 -30.71 4.08
N ASN A 91 -12.15 -30.00 4.84
CA ASN A 91 -13.59 -29.90 4.60
C ASN A 91 -14.00 -28.56 3.96
N THR A 92 -13.03 -27.69 3.65
CA THR A 92 -13.31 -26.38 3.06
C THR A 92 -13.54 -26.54 1.55
N ASN A 93 -14.76 -26.29 1.07
CA ASN A 93 -15.08 -26.32 -0.35
C ASN A 93 -15.10 -24.90 -0.95
N LEU A 94 -14.09 -24.58 -1.75
CA LEU A 94 -13.97 -23.29 -2.45
C LEU A 94 -14.35 -23.36 -3.94
N ASP A 95 -15.13 -24.35 -4.38
CA ASP A 95 -15.55 -24.50 -5.79
C ASP A 95 -16.28 -23.26 -6.32
N CYS A 96 -17.03 -22.57 -5.46
CA CYS A 96 -17.71 -21.32 -5.79
C CYS A 96 -16.74 -20.15 -5.99
N LEU A 97 -15.59 -20.13 -5.30
CA LEU A 97 -14.64 -19.03 -5.36
C LEU A 97 -13.90 -19.03 -6.69
N LYS A 98 -14.11 -17.97 -7.48
CA LYS A 98 -13.53 -17.81 -8.82
C LYS A 98 -12.49 -16.70 -8.89
N ILE A 99 -12.71 -15.59 -8.17
CA ILE A 99 -11.89 -14.39 -8.31
C ILE A 99 -11.42 -13.90 -6.94
N ILE A 100 -10.13 -13.61 -6.83
CA ILE A 100 -9.52 -12.86 -5.74
C ILE A 100 -8.90 -11.59 -6.33
N ALA A 101 -9.45 -10.43 -5.96
CA ALA A 101 -8.89 -9.13 -6.26
C ALA A 101 -8.09 -8.62 -5.06
N MET A 102 -6.83 -8.23 -5.30
CA MET A 102 -5.95 -7.66 -4.29
C MET A 102 -5.74 -6.17 -4.48
N SER A 103 -5.64 -5.42 -3.38
CA SER A 103 -5.41 -3.98 -3.41
C SER A 103 -4.79 -3.47 -2.10
N GLY A 104 -4.65 -2.14 -1.96
CA GLY A 104 -4.12 -1.45 -0.78
C GLY A 104 -2.59 -1.36 -0.75
N SER A 105 -1.89 -2.34 -1.31
CA SER A 105 -0.47 -2.29 -1.63
C SER A 105 -0.17 -3.13 -2.88
N PRO A 106 0.95 -2.87 -3.58
CA PRO A 106 1.35 -3.68 -4.73
C PRO A 106 1.42 -5.16 -4.34
N PRO A 107 0.67 -6.07 -4.99
CA PRO A 107 0.71 -7.48 -4.65
C PRO A 107 2.01 -8.10 -5.17
N LEU A 108 2.64 -8.91 -4.33
CA LEU A 108 3.94 -9.52 -4.61
C LEU A 108 3.78 -10.90 -5.25
N PRO A 109 4.79 -11.43 -5.97
CA PRO A 109 4.70 -12.75 -6.59
C PRO A 109 4.39 -13.86 -5.58
N LYS A 110 4.87 -13.72 -4.33
CA LYS A 110 4.55 -14.64 -3.23
C LYS A 110 3.06 -14.71 -2.92
N ASN A 111 2.32 -13.60 -3.03
CA ASN A 111 0.87 -13.58 -2.80
C ASN A 111 0.15 -14.45 -3.84
N TYR A 112 0.48 -14.27 -5.13
CA TYR A 112 -0.08 -15.09 -6.21
C TYR A 112 0.26 -16.56 -6.02
N ASN A 113 1.51 -16.87 -5.68
CA ASN A 113 1.95 -18.24 -5.44
C ASN A 113 1.22 -18.90 -4.26
N PHE A 114 1.03 -18.18 -3.15
CA PHE A 114 0.28 -18.67 -2.01
C PHE A 114 -1.18 -18.97 -2.40
N LEU A 115 -1.87 -18.03 -3.04
CA LEU A 115 -3.27 -18.19 -3.42
C LEU A 115 -3.45 -19.35 -4.42
N LEU A 116 -2.63 -19.41 -5.48
CA LEU A 116 -2.78 -20.44 -6.52
C LEU A 116 -2.32 -21.82 -6.05
N ASN A 117 -1.28 -21.93 -5.23
CA ASN A 117 -0.73 -23.24 -4.85
C ASN A 117 -1.26 -23.78 -3.52
N LYS A 118 -1.64 -22.90 -2.57
CA LYS A 118 -2.06 -23.29 -1.22
C LYS A 118 -3.55 -23.10 -0.95
N VAL A 119 -4.20 -22.18 -1.67
CA VAL A 119 -5.64 -21.93 -1.50
C VAL A 119 -6.44 -22.67 -2.57
N LYS A 120 -6.30 -22.31 -3.85
CA LYS A 120 -7.03 -22.96 -4.96
C LYS A 120 -6.37 -22.67 -6.32
N LYS A 121 -6.13 -23.71 -7.12
CA LYS A 121 -5.34 -23.65 -8.37
C LYS A 121 -6.01 -22.91 -9.52
N ASP A 122 -7.33 -23.00 -9.64
CA ASP A 122 -8.15 -22.43 -10.71
C ASP A 122 -8.80 -21.10 -10.28
N LEU A 123 -8.05 -20.27 -9.54
CA LEU A 123 -8.47 -18.90 -9.21
C LEU A 123 -7.97 -17.91 -10.26
N PHE A 124 -8.83 -16.95 -10.60
CA PHE A 124 -8.36 -15.71 -11.20
C PHE A 124 -7.90 -14.79 -10.07
N VAL A 125 -6.60 -14.50 -10.03
CA VAL A 125 -6.00 -13.58 -9.06
C VAL A 125 -5.57 -12.33 -9.81
N GLY A 126 -6.01 -11.16 -9.38
CA GLY A 126 -5.64 -9.90 -10.01
C GLY A 126 -5.44 -8.77 -9.03
N SER A 127 -4.77 -7.71 -9.49
CA SER A 127 -4.59 -6.48 -8.73
C SER A 127 -5.56 -5.40 -9.18
N VAL A 128 -6.09 -4.67 -8.21
CA VAL A 128 -6.95 -3.51 -8.44
C VAL A 128 -6.33 -2.29 -7.76
N TYR A 129 -6.25 -1.20 -8.49
CA TYR A 129 -5.73 0.09 -8.06
C TYR A 129 -6.89 1.07 -7.96
N GLY A 130 -7.04 1.71 -6.80
CA GLY A 130 -8.12 2.66 -6.55
C GLY A 130 -7.73 3.66 -5.48
N SER A 131 -8.60 4.62 -5.24
CA SER A 131 -8.35 5.70 -4.29
C SER A 131 -9.63 6.16 -3.60
N THR A 132 -9.45 6.96 -2.55
CA THR A 132 -10.59 7.52 -1.83
C THR A 132 -11.30 8.56 -2.68
N GLU A 133 -10.52 9.36 -3.39
CA GLU A 133 -10.95 10.45 -4.25
C GLU A 133 -11.91 9.98 -5.34
N LEU A 134 -11.66 8.80 -5.92
CA LEU A 134 -12.48 8.24 -6.98
C LEU A 134 -13.74 7.51 -6.46
N LEU A 135 -13.79 7.16 -5.17
CA LEU A 135 -14.77 6.23 -4.59
C LEU A 135 -14.93 4.89 -5.37
N ALA A 136 -13.95 4.58 -6.22
CA ALA A 136 -13.91 3.45 -7.14
C ALA A 136 -12.44 3.16 -7.49
N THR A 137 -12.20 2.52 -8.65
CA THR A 137 -10.90 1.98 -9.01
C THR A 137 -10.42 2.55 -10.35
N PHE A 138 -9.14 2.93 -10.41
CA PHE A 138 -8.47 3.36 -11.64
C PHE A 138 -8.16 2.17 -12.56
N SER A 139 -8.01 0.96 -12.02
CA SER A 139 -7.98 -0.29 -12.80
C SER A 139 -9.19 -1.17 -12.53
N ALA A 140 -9.45 -2.10 -13.45
CA ALA A 140 -10.47 -3.12 -13.28
C ALA A 140 -9.91 -4.52 -13.62
N ILE A 141 -10.56 -5.54 -13.08
CA ILE A 141 -10.31 -6.92 -13.49
C ILE A 141 -10.90 -7.14 -14.87
N ASN A 142 -10.08 -7.64 -15.80
CA ASN A 142 -10.50 -8.01 -17.15
C ASN A 142 -10.21 -9.50 -17.37
N LEU A 143 -11.27 -10.31 -17.39
CA LEU A 143 -11.18 -11.76 -17.55
C LEU A 143 -10.78 -12.20 -18.97
N ASN A 144 -10.76 -11.29 -19.94
CA ASN A 144 -10.39 -11.61 -21.33
C ASN A 144 -8.89 -11.47 -21.61
N ILE A 145 -8.11 -10.98 -20.65
CA ILE A 145 -6.66 -10.80 -20.77
C ILE A 145 -5.97 -11.46 -19.56
N PRO A 146 -4.71 -11.92 -19.70
CA PRO A 146 -3.97 -12.50 -18.59
C PRO A 146 -3.78 -11.49 -17.45
N ALA A 147 -3.61 -12.01 -16.23
CA ALA A 147 -3.16 -11.26 -15.07
C ALA A 147 -1.71 -11.63 -14.77
N TYR A 148 -0.88 -10.61 -14.51
CA TYR A 148 0.52 -10.78 -14.17
C TYR A 148 0.74 -10.34 -12.72
N ALA A 149 1.62 -11.04 -12.01
CA ALA A 149 2.00 -10.63 -10.67
C ALA A 149 2.57 -9.21 -10.69
N CYS A 150 2.30 -8.44 -9.64
CA CYS A 150 2.73 -7.04 -9.51
C CYS A 150 2.13 -6.05 -10.52
N GLU A 151 1.18 -6.46 -11.36
CA GLU A 151 0.54 -5.58 -12.35
C GLU A 151 -0.98 -5.49 -12.14
N SER A 152 -1.52 -4.29 -12.32
CA SER A 152 -2.91 -4.08 -12.72
C SER A 152 -3.03 -4.31 -14.23
N GLN A 153 -4.04 -5.06 -14.65
CA GLN A 153 -4.16 -5.51 -16.04
C GLN A 153 -4.41 -4.38 -17.03
N ALA A 154 -5.31 -3.47 -16.68
CA ALA A 154 -5.74 -2.39 -17.55
C ALA A 154 -6.42 -1.28 -16.74
N PRO A 155 -6.42 -0.03 -17.24
CA PRO A 155 -7.27 1.02 -16.71
C PRO A 155 -8.75 0.61 -16.76
N ALA A 156 -9.53 1.08 -15.80
CA ALA A 156 -10.98 0.89 -15.80
C ALA A 156 -11.62 1.66 -16.98
N LEU A 157 -12.77 1.19 -17.46
CA LEU A 157 -13.50 1.88 -18.52
C LEU A 157 -13.86 3.32 -18.08
N GLY A 158 -13.60 4.28 -18.95
CA GLY A 158 -13.80 5.71 -18.65
C GLY A 158 -12.69 6.35 -17.83
N VAL A 159 -11.59 5.63 -17.55
CA VAL A 159 -10.39 6.18 -16.91
C VAL A 159 -9.27 6.30 -17.93
N ASP A 160 -8.96 7.53 -18.32
CA ASP A 160 -7.86 7.86 -19.24
C ASP A 160 -6.53 7.96 -18.46
N LEU A 161 -6.04 6.79 -18.01
CA LEU A 161 -4.87 6.67 -17.14
C LEU A 161 -3.57 6.63 -17.96
N HIS A 162 -2.62 7.49 -17.60
CA HIS A 162 -1.29 7.58 -18.20
C HIS A 162 -0.19 7.58 -17.13
N CYS A 163 1.04 7.37 -17.58
CA CYS A 163 2.24 7.63 -16.80
C CYS A 163 2.99 8.80 -17.47
N PHE A 164 3.28 9.86 -16.71
CA PHE A 164 3.94 11.08 -17.20
C PHE A 164 5.38 11.20 -16.69
N ASP A 165 6.29 11.59 -17.58
CA ASP A 165 7.65 12.00 -17.20
C ASP A 165 7.66 13.37 -16.49
N SER A 166 8.83 13.82 -16.03
CA SER A 166 8.98 15.12 -15.34
C SER A 166 8.63 16.33 -16.20
N LYS A 167 8.52 16.18 -17.52
CA LYS A 167 8.13 17.23 -18.47
C LYS A 167 6.64 17.17 -18.82
N GLY A 168 5.89 16.22 -18.27
CA GLY A 168 4.47 16.02 -18.54
C GLY A 168 4.18 15.26 -19.84
N ASN A 169 5.14 14.53 -20.41
CA ASN A 169 4.90 13.68 -21.57
C ASN A 169 4.47 12.28 -21.13
N SER A 170 3.49 11.70 -21.82
CA SER A 170 3.12 10.31 -21.58
C SER A 170 4.23 9.35 -22.02
N VAL A 171 4.61 8.44 -21.13
CA VAL A 171 5.68 7.46 -21.33
C VAL A 171 5.21 6.03 -21.06
N VAL A 172 5.86 5.07 -21.72
CA VAL A 172 5.65 3.62 -21.57
C VAL A 172 7.00 2.94 -21.39
N GLY A 173 7.07 1.93 -20.52
CA GLY A 173 8.31 1.23 -20.17
C GLY A 173 9.28 2.04 -19.32
N GLN A 174 8.82 3.17 -18.80
CA GLN A 174 9.61 4.09 -17.97
C GLN A 174 8.77 4.48 -16.75
N ARG A 175 9.45 4.70 -15.61
CA ARG A 175 8.80 5.21 -14.40
C ARG A 175 8.37 6.65 -14.58
N GLY A 176 7.28 7.01 -13.92
CA GLY A 176 6.76 8.36 -13.91
C GLY A 176 5.51 8.48 -13.05
N GLU A 177 4.91 9.66 -13.09
CA GLU A 177 3.72 9.99 -12.33
C GLU A 177 2.47 9.38 -12.97
N MET A 178 1.67 8.66 -12.21
CA MET A 178 0.38 8.16 -12.66
C MET A 178 -0.64 9.29 -12.66
N VAL A 179 -1.17 9.59 -13.84
CA VAL A 179 -2.08 10.72 -14.07
C VAL A 179 -3.34 10.28 -14.81
N VAL A 180 -4.43 11.01 -14.60
CA VAL A 180 -5.66 10.87 -15.39
C VAL A 180 -5.89 12.16 -16.17
N THR A 181 -6.03 12.04 -17.49
CA THR A 181 -6.07 13.17 -18.44
C THR A 181 -7.48 13.54 -18.91
N ALA A 182 -8.49 12.78 -18.48
CA ALA A 182 -9.90 13.06 -18.76
C ALA A 182 -10.74 12.91 -17.49
N PRO A 183 -11.81 13.70 -17.32
CA PRO A 183 -12.72 13.53 -16.19
C PRO A 183 -13.38 12.14 -16.24
N THR A 184 -13.46 11.49 -15.10
CA THR A 184 -14.19 10.23 -14.90
C THR A 184 -15.43 10.46 -14.03
N PRO A 185 -16.55 9.72 -14.22
CA PRO A 185 -17.82 10.04 -13.57
C PRO A 185 -17.80 10.13 -12.04
N SER A 186 -16.86 9.45 -11.37
CA SER A 186 -16.78 9.42 -9.91
C SER A 186 -15.67 10.30 -9.33
N PHE A 187 -15.06 11.19 -10.13
CA PHE A 187 -14.14 12.19 -9.59
C PHE A 187 -14.84 13.13 -8.60
N PRO A 188 -14.09 13.58 -7.57
CA PRO A 188 -14.67 14.45 -6.55
C PRO A 188 -14.97 15.81 -7.18
N MET A 189 -16.17 16.31 -6.92
CA MET A 189 -16.61 17.62 -7.43
C MET A 189 -15.88 18.78 -6.76
N TYR A 190 -15.61 18.66 -5.45
CA TYR A 190 -14.91 19.63 -4.62
C TYR A 190 -14.47 18.97 -3.31
N LEU A 191 -13.57 19.62 -2.56
CA LEU A 191 -13.27 19.25 -1.18
C LEU A 191 -14.16 20.09 -0.24
N TRP A 192 -14.80 19.45 0.74
CA TRP A 192 -15.64 20.18 1.69
C TRP A 192 -14.79 21.17 2.51
N GLY A 193 -15.24 22.43 2.58
CA GLY A 193 -14.50 23.53 3.23
C GLY A 193 -13.35 24.10 2.39
N ASP A 194 -13.31 23.83 1.08
CA ASP A 194 -12.36 24.40 0.11
C ASP A 194 -13.10 25.34 -0.85
N GLU A 195 -13.59 26.48 -0.34
CA GLU A 195 -14.49 27.39 -1.06
C GLU A 195 -13.95 27.83 -2.43
N ASN A 196 -12.63 27.96 -2.55
CA ASN A 196 -11.95 28.38 -3.78
C ASN A 196 -11.28 27.22 -4.53
N ASN A 197 -11.50 25.96 -4.15
CA ASN A 197 -10.81 24.77 -4.68
C ASN A 197 -9.27 24.87 -4.64
N GLU A 198 -8.70 25.65 -3.71
CA GLU A 198 -7.25 25.86 -3.61
C GLU A 198 -6.55 24.58 -3.19
N ARG A 199 -7.09 23.89 -2.18
CA ARG A 199 -6.51 22.63 -1.66
C ARG A 199 -6.62 21.52 -2.70
N MET A 200 -7.73 21.43 -3.41
CA MET A 200 -7.91 20.46 -4.50
C MET A 200 -6.91 20.73 -5.64
N ARG A 201 -6.78 21.99 -6.07
CA ARG A 201 -5.81 22.36 -7.14
C ARG A 201 -4.38 22.07 -6.72
N GLU A 202 -4.01 22.47 -5.51
CA GLU A 202 -2.67 22.25 -4.97
C GLU A 202 -2.34 20.76 -4.90
N ALA A 203 -3.28 19.93 -4.42
CA ALA A 203 -3.06 18.50 -4.22
C ALA A 203 -3.01 17.69 -5.52
N TYR A 204 -3.82 18.02 -6.53
CA TYR A 204 -4.04 17.13 -7.68
C TYR A 204 -3.77 17.75 -9.06
N PHE A 205 -3.73 19.08 -9.20
CA PHE A 205 -3.63 19.74 -10.51
C PHE A 205 -2.41 20.66 -10.66
N SER A 206 -1.63 20.88 -9.59
CA SER A 206 -0.51 21.83 -9.57
C SER A 206 0.69 21.38 -10.39
N LYS A 207 0.94 20.06 -10.48
CA LYS A 207 2.19 19.50 -11.02
C LYS A 207 2.31 19.64 -12.55
N TYR A 208 1.25 19.32 -13.29
CA TYR A 208 1.23 19.38 -14.77
C TYR A 208 0.21 20.38 -15.33
N GLY A 209 -0.47 21.13 -14.46
CA GLY A 209 -1.45 22.14 -14.83
C GLY A 209 -2.88 21.63 -14.92
N THR A 210 -3.79 22.54 -15.29
CA THR A 210 -5.23 22.29 -15.34
C THR A 210 -5.58 21.22 -16.37
N GLY A 211 -6.39 20.23 -15.96
CA GLY A 211 -6.86 19.14 -16.82
C GLY A 211 -6.13 17.81 -16.62
N VAL A 212 -5.02 17.80 -15.87
CA VAL A 212 -4.28 16.56 -15.54
C VAL A 212 -4.40 16.30 -14.04
N TRP A 213 -5.14 15.25 -13.68
CA TRP A 213 -5.25 14.79 -12.30
C TRP A 213 -4.02 13.95 -11.94
N CYS A 214 -3.20 14.44 -11.02
CA CYS A 214 -2.04 13.73 -10.49
C CYS A 214 -2.47 12.93 -9.26
N GLN A 215 -2.41 11.60 -9.34
CA GLN A 215 -2.82 10.75 -8.22
C GLN A 215 -1.76 10.71 -7.09
N ASN A 216 -0.57 11.28 -7.34
CA ASN A 216 0.58 11.29 -6.44
C ASN A 216 1.13 9.87 -6.20
N ASP A 217 1.12 9.06 -7.26
CA ASP A 217 1.62 7.71 -7.30
C ASP A 217 2.65 7.58 -8.44
N ASP A 218 3.80 7.00 -8.12
CA ASP A 218 4.82 6.62 -9.10
C ASP A 218 4.51 5.21 -9.64
N GLY A 219 4.60 5.06 -10.94
CA GLY A 219 4.29 3.82 -11.62
C GLY A 219 4.92 3.74 -12.99
N TYR A 220 4.61 2.67 -13.70
CA TYR A 220 4.97 2.53 -15.10
C TYR A 220 4.00 1.60 -15.82
N PHE A 221 3.85 1.79 -17.14
CA PHE A 221 3.16 0.86 -18.02
C PHE A 221 4.16 -0.12 -18.62
N ASN A 222 3.84 -1.40 -18.55
CA ASN A 222 4.66 -2.45 -19.15
C ASN A 222 4.45 -2.47 -20.68
N PRO A 223 5.51 -2.33 -21.49
CA PRO A 223 5.40 -2.28 -22.94
C PRO A 223 4.95 -3.60 -23.57
N GLU A 224 5.15 -4.74 -22.91
CA GLU A 224 4.81 -6.07 -23.41
C GLU A 224 3.39 -6.47 -23.00
N THR A 225 3.10 -6.47 -21.70
CA THR A 225 1.80 -6.92 -21.18
C THR A 225 0.70 -5.86 -21.33
N LYS A 226 1.09 -4.59 -21.53
CA LYS A 226 0.21 -3.40 -21.50
C LYS A 226 -0.48 -3.14 -20.16
N GLY A 227 -0.17 -3.96 -19.14
CA GLY A 227 -0.52 -3.69 -17.75
C GLY A 227 0.30 -2.55 -17.17
N PHE A 228 0.04 -2.22 -15.91
CA PHE A 228 0.79 -1.20 -15.20
C PHE A 228 0.99 -1.55 -13.74
N SER A 229 2.09 -1.05 -13.18
CA SER A 229 2.42 -1.23 -11.77
C SER A 229 2.48 0.11 -11.07
N ILE A 230 1.92 0.15 -9.87
CA ILE A 230 2.14 1.23 -8.92
C ILE A 230 3.32 0.83 -8.06
N ILE A 231 4.38 1.63 -8.06
CA ILE A 231 5.60 1.36 -7.31
C ILE A 231 5.52 1.96 -5.91
N GLY A 232 4.82 3.07 -5.76
CA GLY A 232 4.64 3.73 -4.48
C GLY A 232 4.09 5.14 -4.65
N ARG A 233 4.07 5.87 -3.55
CA ARG A 233 3.64 7.27 -3.55
C ARG A 233 4.75 8.17 -4.09
N SER A 234 4.46 8.96 -5.12
CA SER A 234 5.48 9.80 -5.78
C SER A 234 6.00 10.92 -4.86
N ASP A 235 5.18 11.37 -3.91
CA ASP A 235 5.54 12.34 -2.87
C ASP A 235 6.53 11.79 -1.82
N ASN A 236 6.66 10.47 -1.71
CA ASN A 236 7.48 9.77 -0.72
C ASN A 236 8.71 9.06 -1.31
N MET A 237 9.00 9.31 -2.58
CA MET A 237 10.14 8.70 -3.25
C MET A 237 11.46 9.05 -2.55
N LEU A 238 12.32 8.04 -2.42
CA LEU A 238 13.67 8.14 -1.91
C LEU A 238 14.58 8.70 -3.00
N LYS A 239 15.49 9.61 -2.64
CA LYS A 239 16.44 10.22 -3.57
C LYS A 239 17.81 10.26 -2.94
N GLN A 240 18.79 9.66 -3.62
CA GLN A 240 20.18 9.66 -3.17
C GLN A 240 21.11 9.37 -4.35
N TYR A 241 22.22 10.08 -4.44
CA TYR A 241 23.22 9.93 -5.51
C TYR A 241 22.65 10.04 -6.94
N GLY A 242 21.60 10.85 -7.11
CA GLY A 242 20.90 11.01 -8.40
C GLY A 242 19.96 9.86 -8.78
N ASP A 243 19.82 8.85 -7.94
CA ASP A 243 18.87 7.75 -8.13
C ASP A 243 17.54 8.03 -7.39
N THR A 244 16.46 7.46 -7.90
CA THR A 244 15.11 7.60 -7.33
C THR A 244 14.47 6.24 -7.17
N MET A 245 14.14 5.87 -5.94
CA MET A 245 13.62 4.54 -5.60
C MET A 245 12.46 4.62 -4.61
N SER A 246 11.64 3.58 -4.55
CA SER A 246 10.54 3.52 -3.61
C SER A 246 11.02 3.02 -2.24
N PRO A 247 10.49 3.57 -1.14
CA PRO A 247 10.73 3.00 0.18
C PRO A 247 10.38 1.50 0.25
N ASP A 248 9.38 1.04 -0.51
CA ASP A 248 8.96 -0.36 -0.54
C ASP A 248 10.05 -1.30 -1.07
N GLU A 249 10.94 -0.83 -1.95
CA GLU A 249 12.08 -1.63 -2.43
C GLU A 249 13.07 -1.91 -1.30
N ILE A 250 13.36 -0.88 -0.47
CA ILE A 250 14.19 -1.04 0.74
C ILE A 250 13.51 -1.98 1.74
N TYR A 251 12.21 -1.84 1.91
CA TYR A 251 11.42 -2.67 2.82
C TYR A 251 11.50 -4.14 2.43
N LEU A 252 11.27 -4.47 1.16
CA LEU A 252 11.39 -5.83 0.64
C LEU A 252 12.79 -6.40 0.85
N ALA A 253 13.83 -5.59 0.61
CA ALA A 253 15.22 -6.02 0.78
C ALA A 253 15.58 -6.37 2.23
N ILE A 254 14.88 -5.84 3.24
CA ILE A 254 15.21 -6.05 4.66
C ILE A 254 14.14 -6.83 5.44
N ASP A 255 13.00 -7.13 4.83
CA ASP A 255 11.84 -7.75 5.49
C ASP A 255 12.17 -9.10 6.17
N HIS A 256 13.17 -9.82 5.64
CA HIS A 256 13.59 -11.11 6.17
C HIS A 256 14.44 -11.03 7.45
N ILE A 257 14.89 -9.83 7.86
CA ILE A 257 15.72 -9.64 9.06
C ILE A 257 14.84 -9.73 10.31
N LYS A 258 14.92 -10.86 11.02
CA LYS A 258 13.98 -11.25 12.08
C LYS A 258 14.02 -10.36 13.31
N GLU A 259 15.11 -9.67 13.58
CA GLU A 259 15.29 -8.78 14.72
C GLU A 259 14.50 -7.47 14.58
N LEU A 260 14.15 -7.08 13.36
CA LEU A 260 13.38 -5.88 13.09
C LEU A 260 11.90 -6.16 13.37
N LYS A 261 11.26 -5.24 14.10
CA LYS A 261 9.81 -5.22 14.32
C LYS A 261 9.11 -4.43 13.22
N ASP A 262 9.64 -3.27 12.91
CA ASP A 262 9.13 -2.37 11.88
C ASP A 262 10.25 -1.43 11.40
N TYR A 263 10.00 -0.71 10.32
CA TYR A 263 10.98 0.19 9.71
C TYR A 263 10.27 1.23 8.85
N ILE A 264 10.88 2.40 8.67
CA ILE A 264 10.40 3.44 7.73
C ILE A 264 11.60 4.17 7.13
N CYS A 265 11.57 4.36 5.81
CA CYS A 265 12.63 5.07 5.09
C CYS A 265 12.06 6.34 4.47
N VAL A 266 12.77 7.45 4.64
CA VAL A 266 12.38 8.76 4.10
C VAL A 266 13.56 9.46 3.45
N CYS A 267 13.27 10.26 2.44
CA CYS A 267 14.23 11.18 1.83
C CYS A 267 14.35 12.43 2.71
N GLN A 268 15.58 12.81 3.05
CA GLN A 268 15.93 14.12 3.55
C GLN A 268 16.40 14.97 2.37
N ASP A 269 15.53 15.86 1.89
CA ASP A 269 15.91 16.86 0.90
C ASP A 269 16.79 17.93 1.58
N SER A 270 17.78 18.45 0.85
CA SER A 270 18.68 19.51 1.29
C SER A 270 18.74 20.63 0.24
N VAL A 271 19.04 21.86 0.69
CA VAL A 271 19.23 23.02 -0.19
C VAL A 271 20.70 23.17 -0.62
N CYS A 272 21.64 22.75 0.23
CA CYS A 272 23.08 22.95 0.01
C CYS A 272 23.83 21.66 -0.34
N ASP A 273 23.34 20.53 0.15
CA ASP A 273 23.88 19.18 -0.01
C ASP A 273 22.96 18.34 -0.93
N ASP A 274 23.47 17.18 -1.37
CA ASP A 274 22.65 16.23 -2.14
C ASP A 274 21.52 15.65 -1.27
N PRO A 275 20.36 15.30 -1.84
CA PRO A 275 19.35 14.58 -1.08
C PRO A 275 19.91 13.22 -0.64
N ARG A 276 19.55 12.82 0.58
CA ARG A 276 19.96 11.52 1.14
C ARG A 276 18.81 10.79 1.79
N ASN A 277 18.95 9.48 1.95
CA ASN A 277 17.92 8.65 2.57
C ASN A 277 18.26 8.29 4.02
N ILE A 278 17.23 8.31 4.86
CA ILE A 278 17.30 7.94 6.27
C ILE A 278 16.38 6.75 6.50
N LEU A 279 16.92 5.66 7.02
CA LEU A 279 16.17 4.48 7.44
C LEU A 279 16.08 4.43 8.96
N PHE A 280 14.88 4.58 9.48
CA PHE A 280 14.56 4.37 10.87
C PHE A 280 14.09 2.93 11.07
N VAL A 281 14.58 2.26 12.11
CA VAL A 281 14.21 0.88 12.44
C VAL A 281 13.68 0.78 13.87
N GLU A 282 12.63 0.00 14.06
CA GLU A 282 12.10 -0.38 15.36
C GLU A 282 12.50 -1.84 15.64
N MET A 283 13.15 -2.07 16.79
CA MET A 283 13.61 -3.41 17.17
C MET A 283 12.52 -4.23 17.85
N LYS A 284 12.54 -5.56 17.68
CA LYS A 284 11.70 -6.46 18.49
C LYS A 284 12.10 -6.41 19.96
N LYS A 285 11.12 -6.63 20.84
CA LYS A 285 11.34 -6.67 22.29
C LYS A 285 12.43 -7.70 22.63
N GLY A 286 13.48 -7.26 23.34
CA GLY A 286 14.62 -8.10 23.72
C GLY A 286 15.74 -8.16 22.68
N CYS A 287 15.58 -7.54 21.50
CA CYS A 287 16.65 -7.30 20.55
C CYS A 287 17.22 -5.89 20.77
N THR A 288 18.50 -5.69 20.44
CA THR A 288 19.19 -4.40 20.57
C THR A 288 19.76 -4.02 19.21
N PHE A 289 19.64 -2.74 18.82
CA PHE A 289 20.25 -2.26 17.58
C PHE A 289 21.78 -2.23 17.70
N THR A 290 22.44 -3.25 17.15
CA THR A 290 23.90 -3.39 17.20
C THR A 290 24.53 -3.06 15.85
N HIS A 291 25.85 -2.80 15.86
CA HIS A 291 26.63 -2.65 14.62
C HIS A 291 26.48 -3.88 13.70
N LYS A 292 26.31 -5.08 14.25
CA LYS A 292 26.07 -6.31 13.49
C LYS A 292 24.75 -6.23 12.70
N ILE A 293 23.67 -5.77 13.34
CA ILE A 293 22.36 -5.60 12.69
C ILE A 293 22.43 -4.50 11.63
N LYS A 294 23.04 -3.34 11.95
CA LYS A 294 23.26 -2.25 10.98
C LYS A 294 24.04 -2.74 9.76
N LYS A 295 25.08 -3.56 9.95
CA LYS A 295 25.84 -4.17 8.85
C LYS A 295 24.99 -5.15 8.05
N SER A 296 24.18 -5.98 8.71
CA SER A 296 23.26 -6.91 8.04
C SER A 296 22.27 -6.18 7.14
N ILE A 297 21.65 -5.09 7.64
CA ILE A 297 20.74 -4.23 6.86
C ILE A 297 21.45 -3.70 5.61
N LYS A 298 22.63 -3.10 5.78
CA LYS A 298 23.41 -2.55 4.64
C LYS A 298 23.75 -3.62 3.60
N GLN A 299 24.21 -4.79 4.06
CA GLN A 299 24.56 -5.90 3.17
C GLN A 299 23.35 -6.43 2.42
N SER A 300 22.21 -6.54 3.09
CA SER A 300 20.95 -6.98 2.50
C SER A 300 20.51 -6.07 1.36
N ILE A 301 20.45 -4.77 1.62
CA ILE A 301 20.06 -3.76 0.61
C ILE A 301 21.06 -3.75 -0.56
N GLN A 302 22.36 -3.86 -0.27
CA GLN A 302 23.38 -3.89 -1.31
C GLN A 302 23.28 -5.13 -2.22
N GLN A 303 22.85 -6.28 -1.67
CA GLN A 303 22.74 -7.54 -2.41
C GLN A 303 21.45 -7.63 -3.22
N GLU A 304 20.32 -7.23 -2.65
CA GLU A 304 19.01 -7.32 -3.29
C GLU A 304 18.74 -6.16 -4.26
N LEU A 305 19.32 -4.99 -4.01
CA LEU A 305 19.18 -3.80 -4.84
C LEU A 305 20.54 -3.37 -5.39
N SER A 306 21.17 -2.37 -4.77
CA SER A 306 22.47 -1.85 -5.20
C SER A 306 23.20 -1.13 -4.05
N PRO A 307 24.52 -0.90 -4.17
CA PRO A 307 25.27 -0.14 -3.17
C PRO A 307 24.76 1.31 -2.99
N ILE A 308 24.29 1.95 -4.06
CA ILE A 308 23.78 3.34 -4.02
C ILE A 308 22.41 3.43 -3.33
N SER A 309 21.66 2.33 -3.30
CA SER A 309 20.36 2.22 -2.62
C SER A 309 20.49 2.13 -1.10
N VAL A 310 21.70 1.93 -0.55
CA VAL A 310 21.90 1.84 0.90
C VAL A 310 21.67 3.23 1.53
N PRO A 311 20.71 3.40 2.45
CA PRO A 311 20.47 4.67 3.13
C PRO A 311 21.74 5.14 3.85
N GLU A 312 22.09 6.41 3.68
CA GLU A 312 23.25 7.02 4.34
C GLU A 312 23.15 6.93 5.86
N VAL A 313 21.95 7.20 6.38
CA VAL A 313 21.66 7.19 7.81
C VAL A 313 20.77 6.00 8.14
N ILE A 314 21.18 5.20 9.12
CA ILE A 314 20.38 4.09 9.66
C ILE A 314 20.43 4.18 11.18
N MET A 315 19.26 4.34 11.80
CA MET A 315 19.12 4.56 13.25
C MET A 315 17.88 3.89 13.84
N GLU A 316 17.97 3.60 15.14
CA GLU A 316 16.88 3.00 15.90
C GLU A 316 15.90 4.07 16.41
N VAL A 317 14.61 3.74 16.37
CA VAL A 317 13.54 4.50 17.00
C VAL A 317 12.64 3.55 17.79
N PRO A 318 11.99 4.04 18.87
CA PRO A 318 11.15 3.18 19.71
C PRO A 318 9.81 2.81 19.06
N GLY A 319 9.44 3.41 17.93
CA GLY A 319 8.18 3.14 17.25
C GLY A 319 8.09 3.78 15.87
N ILE A 320 7.46 3.09 14.92
CA ILE A 320 7.15 3.63 13.60
C ILE A 320 5.71 4.19 13.56
N PRO A 321 5.50 5.44 13.11
CA PRO A 321 4.16 6.01 13.04
C PRO A 321 3.31 5.32 11.98
N ARG A 322 2.12 4.90 12.39
CA ARG A 322 1.12 4.31 11.49
C ARG A 322 -0.20 5.05 11.60
N ASN A 323 -0.89 5.21 10.48
CA ASN A 323 -2.26 5.70 10.51
C ASN A 323 -3.21 4.67 11.13
N VAL A 324 -4.46 5.06 11.33
CA VAL A 324 -5.55 4.15 11.75
C VAL A 324 -5.72 2.94 10.82
N ASN A 325 -5.18 3.02 9.60
CA ASN A 325 -5.22 1.97 8.58
C ASN A 325 -3.99 1.05 8.61
N ASN A 326 -3.14 1.18 9.64
CA ASN A 326 -1.88 0.47 9.77
C ASN A 326 -0.91 0.70 8.59
N LYS A 327 -1.07 1.75 7.80
CA LYS A 327 -0.10 2.18 6.78
C LYS A 327 0.99 3.02 7.45
N ARG A 328 2.24 2.83 7.03
CA ARG A 328 3.35 3.70 7.40
C ARG A 328 3.09 5.13 6.92
N MET A 329 3.62 6.10 7.65
CA MET A 329 3.35 7.52 7.46
C MET A 329 4.61 8.23 6.93
N GLU A 330 5.13 7.80 5.78
CA GLU A 330 6.37 8.31 5.19
C GLU A 330 6.33 9.84 5.00
N SER A 331 5.23 10.38 4.44
CA SER A 331 5.08 11.82 4.21
C SER A 331 5.16 12.63 5.50
N LEU A 332 4.60 12.10 6.59
CA LEU A 332 4.62 12.76 7.89
C LEU A 332 6.03 12.75 8.50
N VAL A 333 6.70 11.59 8.47
CA VAL A 333 8.07 11.46 8.98
C VAL A 333 9.01 12.33 8.14
N LYS A 334 8.88 12.32 6.81
CA LYS A 334 9.62 13.19 5.90
C LYS A 334 9.42 14.67 6.27
N LYS A 335 8.17 15.10 6.47
CA LYS A 335 7.86 16.47 6.88
C LYS A 335 8.52 16.84 8.21
N ILE A 336 8.44 15.97 9.21
CA ILE A 336 9.08 16.19 10.52
C ILE A 336 10.61 16.28 10.38
N VAL A 337 11.22 15.37 9.62
CA VAL A 337 12.66 15.38 9.32
C VAL A 337 13.10 16.69 8.66
N MET A 338 12.29 17.24 7.77
CA MET A 338 12.60 18.50 7.06
C MET A 338 12.35 19.75 7.90
N THR A 339 11.25 19.80 8.67
CA THR A 339 10.84 21.01 9.40
C THR A 339 11.25 21.01 10.87
N ASN A 340 11.82 19.90 11.36
CA ASN A 340 12.08 19.63 12.77
C ASN A 340 10.89 19.97 13.69
N THR A 341 9.67 19.83 13.18
CA THR A 341 8.45 20.26 13.87
C THR A 341 7.37 19.22 13.63
N ILE A 342 6.63 18.85 14.68
CA ILE A 342 5.50 17.94 14.58
C ILE A 342 4.28 18.74 14.10
N PRO A 343 3.73 18.45 12.90
CA PRO A 343 2.51 19.12 12.44
C PRO A 343 1.30 18.62 13.23
N GLU A 344 0.19 19.35 13.15
CA GLU A 344 -1.09 18.83 13.62
C GLU A 344 -1.46 17.58 12.80
N VAL A 345 -1.79 16.50 13.49
CA VAL A 345 -2.10 15.21 12.88
C VAL A 345 -3.43 14.68 13.36
N THR A 346 -4.27 14.30 12.42
CA THR A 346 -5.48 13.51 12.63
C THR A 346 -5.24 12.08 12.11
N ASN A 347 -5.92 11.07 12.67
CA ASN A 347 -5.88 9.68 12.18
C ASN A 347 -4.53 8.94 12.32
N ILE A 348 -3.74 9.24 13.36
CA ILE A 348 -2.54 8.48 13.73
C ILE A 348 -2.82 7.56 14.92
N ARG A 349 -2.31 6.32 14.88
CA ARG A 349 -2.54 5.31 15.92
C ARG A 349 -1.63 5.48 17.14
N ASN A 350 -0.39 5.90 16.91
CA ASN A 350 0.67 6.00 17.91
C ASN A 350 1.37 7.37 17.84
N PRO A 351 0.67 8.48 18.13
CA PRO A 351 1.22 9.84 18.01
C PRO A 351 2.47 10.07 18.86
N ASP A 352 2.60 9.40 20.00
CA ASP A 352 3.73 9.58 20.93
C ASP A 352 5.09 9.25 20.31
N CYS A 353 5.13 8.44 19.25
CA CYS A 353 6.39 8.11 18.60
C CYS A 353 6.97 9.26 17.75
N LEU A 354 6.14 10.25 17.36
CA LEU A 354 6.55 11.34 16.46
C LEU A 354 7.69 12.19 17.03
N ARG A 355 7.74 12.37 18.36
CA ARG A 355 8.80 13.15 19.02
C ARG A 355 10.20 12.57 18.83
N TYR A 356 10.31 11.27 18.54
CA TYR A 356 11.60 10.61 18.34
C TYR A 356 12.19 10.86 16.95
N PHE A 357 11.47 11.58 16.08
CA PHE A 357 11.95 12.02 14.77
C PHE A 357 12.37 13.50 14.79
N CYS A 358 12.24 14.19 15.92
CA CYS A 358 12.66 15.57 16.13
C CYS A 358 14.02 15.64 16.84
N ASP A 359 14.71 16.77 16.67
CA ASP A 359 15.92 17.17 17.38
C ASP A 359 17.07 16.15 17.29
N ILE A 360 17.11 15.36 16.22
CA ILE A 360 18.19 14.41 15.95
C ILE A 360 19.37 15.19 15.35
N PRO A 361 20.52 15.32 16.04
CA PRO A 361 21.61 16.19 15.58
C PRO A 361 22.17 15.79 14.21
N GLU A 362 22.25 14.49 13.91
CA GLU A 362 22.70 13.99 12.60
C GLU A 362 21.79 14.41 11.45
N ILE A 363 20.51 14.67 11.73
CA ILE A 363 19.50 15.07 10.74
C ILE A 363 19.43 16.60 10.66
N VAL A 364 19.25 17.28 11.80
CA VAL A 364 19.06 18.74 11.85
C VAL A 364 20.27 19.52 11.36
N ASN A 365 21.48 18.97 11.55
CA ASN A 365 22.72 19.64 11.11
C ASN A 365 23.04 19.42 9.63
N TYR A 366 22.26 18.59 8.93
CA TYR A 366 22.39 18.37 7.49
C TYR A 366 21.56 19.44 6.77
N LYS A 367 22.22 20.32 5.99
CA LYS A 367 21.63 21.56 5.50
C LYS A 367 21.42 21.54 4.01
#